data_AF-A0A3D0SN89-F1
#
_entry.id   AF-A0A3D0SN89-F1
#
_cell.length_a   1.000
_cell.length_b   1.000
_cell.length_c   1.000
_cell.angle_alpha   90.00
_cell.angle_beta   90.00
_cell.angle_gamma   90.00
#
_symmetry.space_group_name_H-M   'P 1'
#
loop_
_entity.id
_entity.type
_entity.pdbx_description
1 polymer ?
#
loop_
_entity_poly.entity_id
_entity_poly.type
_entity_poly.pdbx_seq_one_letter_code
_entity_poly.pdbx_strand_id
1 'polypeptide(L)'
;MFRQGTHSELYKSLETIGASFAIFELQSGMTNFRLISANTLYEDITEQPIGDCIGKTVIEILPRYVEKQLRACLQDCLNEQTSHEIEMVIERDGFTRWWRVVTSPVLPISQGYARVINTCIEITDKKLLEQQLNISRQRFQAVIENHPIPHNSQAAVLYKVFEDSR
;
A
#
# COMPACT_ATOMS: atom_id res chain seq x y z
N MET A 1 9.72 -14.17 15.27
CA MET A 1 9.98 -12.93 16.03
C MET A 1 8.70 -12.19 16.38
N PHE A 2 7.85 -11.85 15.39
CA PHE A 2 6.69 -10.97 15.59
C PHE A 2 5.45 -11.57 16.30
N ARG A 3 5.50 -12.85 16.68
CA ARG A 3 4.37 -13.59 17.29
C ARG A 3 4.00 -13.10 18.68
N GLN A 4 5.00 -12.65 19.42
CA GLN A 4 4.90 -12.22 20.80
C GLN A 4 5.79 -10.98 20.98
N GLY A 5 5.63 -10.33 22.12
CA GLY A 5 6.41 -9.17 22.49
C GLY A 5 5.64 -7.86 22.33
N THR A 6 6.13 -6.89 23.07
CA THR A 6 5.66 -5.52 23.19
C THR A 6 6.40 -4.60 22.22
N HIS A 7 5.94 -3.36 22.09
CA HIS A 7 6.61 -2.36 21.26
C HIS A 7 8.10 -2.21 21.61
N SER A 8 8.48 -2.15 22.89
CA SER A 8 9.87 -1.94 23.32
C SER A 8 10.82 -3.06 22.90
N GLU A 9 10.32 -4.30 22.80
CA GLU A 9 11.09 -5.47 22.38
C GLU A 9 11.21 -5.56 20.86
N LEU A 10 10.15 -5.16 20.14
CA LEU A 10 10.06 -5.32 18.69
C LEU A 10 10.62 -4.12 17.93
N TYR A 11 10.42 -2.89 18.42
CA TYR A 11 10.68 -1.63 17.71
C TYR A 11 12.05 -1.58 17.04
N LYS A 12 13.12 -1.90 17.78
CA LYS A 12 14.50 -1.89 17.23
C LYS A 12 14.66 -2.78 15.99
N SER A 13 13.95 -3.90 15.94
CA SER A 13 14.01 -4.81 14.79
C SER A 13 13.18 -4.29 13.62
N LEU A 14 12.01 -3.72 13.89
CA LEU A 14 11.17 -3.08 12.87
C LEU A 14 11.88 -1.87 12.25
N GLU A 15 12.63 -1.11 13.05
CA GLU A 15 13.35 0.08 12.59
C GLU A 15 14.45 -0.23 11.58
N THR A 16 14.98 -1.47 11.56
CA THR A 16 15.96 -1.90 10.55
C THR A 16 15.32 -2.19 9.17
N ILE A 17 13.99 -2.24 9.09
CA ILE A 17 13.26 -2.51 7.85
C ILE A 17 13.14 -1.20 7.07
N GLY A 18 13.69 -1.17 5.85
CA GLY A 18 13.69 0.00 4.96
C GLY A 18 12.34 0.32 4.30
N ALA A 19 11.23 -0.11 4.88
CA ALA A 19 9.88 0.14 4.40
C ALA A 19 8.95 0.40 5.59
N SER A 20 7.87 1.15 5.38
CA SER A 20 6.87 1.41 6.42
C SER A 20 6.26 0.09 6.89
N PHE A 21 6.34 -0.19 8.19
CA PHE A 21 6.06 -1.51 8.73
C PHE A 21 5.36 -1.41 10.08
N ALA A 22 4.20 -2.07 10.19
CA ALA A 22 3.39 -2.12 11.40
C ALA A 22 2.93 -3.54 11.71
N ILE A 23 2.70 -3.80 12.99
CA ILE A 23 2.11 -5.04 13.50
C ILE A 23 0.82 -4.67 14.21
N PHE A 24 -0.28 -5.22 13.73
CA PHE A 24 -1.58 -5.13 14.39
C PHE A 24 -1.94 -6.46 15.05
N GLU A 25 -2.74 -6.36 16.10
CA GLU A 25 -3.25 -7.51 16.85
C GLU A 25 -4.76 -7.43 16.99
N LEU A 26 -5.40 -8.59 16.83
CA LEU A 26 -6.81 -8.81 17.10
C LEU A 26 -6.94 -9.81 18.25
N GLN A 27 -7.47 -9.37 19.38
CA GLN A 27 -7.75 -10.26 20.51
C GLN A 27 -8.98 -11.13 20.22
N SER A 28 -8.95 -12.39 20.70
CA SER A 28 -10.08 -13.31 20.54
C SER A 28 -11.36 -12.74 21.16
N GLY A 29 -12.45 -12.72 20.39
CA GLY A 29 -13.73 -12.16 20.83
C GLY A 29 -13.87 -10.64 20.64
N MET A 30 -12.81 -9.95 20.18
CA MET A 30 -12.87 -8.55 19.77
C MET A 30 -12.99 -8.43 18.25
N THR A 31 -13.38 -7.24 17.78
CA THR A 31 -13.53 -6.92 16.34
C THR A 31 -12.55 -5.84 15.86
N ASN A 32 -11.86 -5.18 16.79
CA ASN A 32 -10.99 -4.04 16.49
C ASN A 32 -9.53 -4.44 16.59
N PHE A 33 -8.78 -4.17 15.54
CA PHE A 33 -7.33 -4.33 15.49
C PHE A 33 -6.65 -3.19 16.23
N ARG A 34 -5.66 -3.52 17.06
CA ARG A 34 -4.83 -2.55 17.80
C ARG A 34 -3.39 -2.58 17.30
N LEU A 35 -2.75 -1.42 17.25
CA LEU A 35 -1.34 -1.32 16.88
C LEU A 35 -0.45 -1.81 18.03
N ILE A 36 0.38 -2.82 17.79
CA ILE A 36 1.31 -3.34 18.80
C ILE A 36 2.68 -2.69 18.65
N SER A 37 3.14 -2.49 17.41
CA SER A 37 4.42 -1.85 17.11
C SER A 37 4.44 -1.43 15.66
N ALA A 38 5.15 -0.34 15.37
CA ALA A 38 5.53 0.05 14.02
C ALA A 38 6.94 0.67 14.02
N ASN A 39 7.54 0.84 12.86
CA ASN A 39 8.74 1.66 12.70
C ASN A 39 8.41 3.13 12.42
N THR A 40 9.41 3.99 12.51
CA THR A 40 9.25 5.45 12.32
C THR A 40 8.68 5.80 10.94
N LEU A 41 8.96 4.99 9.91
CA LEU A 41 8.39 5.17 8.56
C LEU A 41 6.86 5.01 8.52
N TYR A 42 6.23 4.48 9.55
CA TYR A 42 4.77 4.40 9.66
C TYR A 42 4.13 5.70 10.19
N GLU A 43 4.95 6.64 10.69
CA GLU A 43 4.49 7.97 11.10
C GLU A 43 3.99 8.79 9.90
N ASP A 44 4.53 8.56 8.70
CA ASP A 44 4.04 9.19 7.45
C ASP A 44 2.56 8.88 7.16
N ILE A 45 2.06 7.76 7.67
CA ILE A 45 0.68 7.29 7.46
C ILE A 45 -0.22 7.79 8.59
N THR A 46 0.26 7.71 9.83
CA THR A 46 -0.51 8.05 11.04
C THR A 46 -0.48 9.55 11.39
N GLU A 47 0.51 10.30 10.89
CA GLU A 47 0.81 11.70 11.25
C GLU A 47 1.00 11.93 12.75
N GLN A 48 1.34 10.88 13.49
CA GLN A 48 1.53 10.89 14.92
C GLN A 48 2.77 10.07 15.25
N PRO A 49 3.54 10.44 16.29
CA PRO A 49 4.64 9.60 16.75
C PRO A 49 4.15 8.19 17.07
N ILE A 50 4.90 7.15 16.68
CA ILE A 50 4.46 5.76 16.87
C ILE A 50 4.14 5.45 18.34
N GLY A 51 4.89 6.03 19.27
CA GLY A 51 4.66 5.88 20.71
C GLY A 51 3.23 6.26 21.15
N ASP A 52 2.65 7.28 20.53
CA ASP A 52 1.28 7.73 20.82
C ASP A 52 0.22 6.85 20.14
N CYS A 53 0.60 6.06 19.14
CA CYS A 53 -0.27 5.15 18.41
C CYS A 53 -0.37 3.77 19.04
N ILE A 54 0.58 3.37 19.90
CA ILE A 54 0.61 2.03 20.49
C ILE A 54 -0.65 1.74 21.31
N GLY A 55 -1.27 0.59 21.08
CA GLY A 55 -2.48 0.12 21.75
C GLY A 55 -3.78 0.72 21.21
N LYS A 56 -3.71 1.79 20.41
CA LYS A 56 -4.87 2.40 19.75
C LYS A 56 -5.36 1.53 18.60
N THR A 57 -6.64 1.65 18.30
CA THR A 57 -7.30 0.96 17.20
C THR A 57 -7.08 1.67 15.88
N VAL A 58 -7.29 0.98 14.75
CA VAL A 58 -7.13 1.54 13.40
C VAL A 58 -7.92 2.85 13.21
N ILE A 59 -9.14 2.94 13.76
CA ILE A 59 -9.99 4.15 13.65
C ILE A 59 -9.46 5.34 14.46
N GLU A 60 -8.66 5.09 15.49
CA GLU A 60 -8.06 6.14 16.33
C GLU A 60 -6.77 6.70 15.71
N ILE A 61 -6.09 5.94 14.84
CA ILE A 61 -4.79 6.31 14.25
C ILE A 61 -4.87 6.67 12.77
N LEU A 62 -5.94 6.28 12.07
CA LEU A 62 -6.12 6.56 10.63
C LEU A 62 -7.44 7.29 10.35
N PRO A 63 -7.52 8.04 9.24
CA PRO A 63 -8.77 8.64 8.78
C PRO A 63 -9.87 7.60 8.54
N ARG A 64 -11.11 7.94 8.93
CA ARG A 64 -12.29 7.06 8.83
C ARG A 64 -12.54 6.49 7.43
N TYR A 65 -12.25 7.25 6.38
CA TYR A 65 -12.50 6.82 5.01
C TYR A 65 -11.51 5.73 4.55
N VAL A 66 -10.34 5.60 5.19
CA VAL A 66 -9.33 4.56 4.91
C VAL A 66 -9.46 3.39 5.87
N GLU A 67 -9.82 3.65 7.14
CA GLU A 67 -9.93 2.64 8.18
C GLU A 67 -10.77 1.43 7.75
N LYS A 68 -11.95 1.66 7.16
CA LYS A 68 -12.85 0.56 6.76
C LYS A 68 -12.19 -0.38 5.74
N GLN A 69 -11.47 0.17 4.77
CA GLN A 69 -10.79 -0.61 3.74
C GLN A 69 -9.63 -1.41 4.34
N LEU A 70 -8.80 -0.77 5.17
CA LEU A 70 -7.68 -1.44 5.83
C LEU A 70 -8.18 -2.56 6.76
N ARG A 71 -9.18 -2.27 7.61
CA ARG A 71 -9.74 -3.26 8.54
C ARG A 71 -10.32 -4.47 7.83
N ALA A 72 -10.98 -4.28 6.68
CA ALA A 72 -11.45 -5.39 5.85
C ALA A 72 -10.27 -6.25 5.38
N CYS A 73 -9.22 -5.63 4.82
CA CYS A 73 -8.00 -6.33 4.41
C CYS A 73 -7.31 -7.10 5.56
N LEU A 74 -7.24 -6.50 6.76
CA LEU A 74 -6.71 -7.18 7.95
C LEU A 74 -7.55 -8.40 8.35
N GLN A 75 -8.87 -8.28 8.26
CA GLN A 75 -9.80 -9.36 8.59
C GLN A 75 -9.73 -10.50 7.57
N ASP A 76 -9.75 -10.18 6.27
CA ASP A 76 -9.66 -11.16 5.18
C ASP A 76 -8.34 -11.95 5.29
N CYS A 77 -7.23 -11.25 5.56
CA CYS A 77 -5.93 -11.85 5.81
C CYS A 77 -5.92 -12.88 6.96
N LEU A 78 -6.62 -12.60 8.06
CA LEU A 78 -6.72 -13.55 9.17
C LEU A 78 -7.66 -14.72 8.87
N ASN A 79 -8.75 -14.45 8.16
CA ASN A 79 -9.75 -15.46 7.81
C ASN A 79 -9.19 -16.49 6.81
N GLU A 80 -8.53 -15.99 5.76
CA GLU A 80 -7.96 -16.82 4.70
C GLU A 80 -6.56 -17.35 5.05
N GLN A 81 -5.91 -16.76 6.05
CA GLN A 81 -4.53 -17.06 6.44
C GLN A 81 -3.52 -16.89 5.29
N THR A 82 -3.83 -15.98 4.37
CA THR A 82 -3.03 -15.61 3.19
C THR A 82 -2.69 -14.12 3.23
N SER A 83 -1.74 -13.69 2.41
CA SER A 83 -1.44 -12.26 2.29
C SER A 83 -2.42 -11.58 1.35
N HIS A 84 -2.86 -10.38 1.72
CA HIS A 84 -3.73 -9.54 0.89
C HIS A 84 -3.04 -8.22 0.58
N GLU A 85 -3.44 -7.63 -0.53
CA GLU A 85 -2.91 -6.36 -1.00
C GLU A 85 -4.04 -5.42 -1.40
N ILE A 86 -3.90 -4.16 -1.00
CA ILE A 86 -4.79 -3.07 -1.41
C ILE A 86 -3.97 -1.83 -1.76
N GLU A 87 -4.53 -0.98 -2.62
CA GLU A 87 -4.07 0.40 -2.75
C GLU A 87 -4.97 1.31 -1.89
N MET A 88 -4.35 2.22 -1.14
CA MET A 88 -5.04 3.22 -0.34
C MET A 88 -4.62 4.61 -0.81
N VAL A 89 -5.57 5.53 -0.78
CA VAL A 89 -5.34 6.94 -1.06
C VAL A 89 -5.50 7.70 0.25
N ILE A 90 -4.49 8.47 0.63
CA ILE A 90 -4.50 9.25 1.85
C ILE A 90 -4.22 10.71 1.48
N GLU A 91 -5.13 11.62 1.85
CA GLU A 91 -5.00 13.05 1.61
C GLU A 91 -4.38 13.69 2.86
N ARG A 92 -3.15 14.18 2.73
CA ARG A 92 -2.37 14.80 3.82
C ARG A 92 -1.84 16.15 3.39
N ASP A 93 -2.02 17.18 4.22
CA ASP A 93 -1.60 18.57 3.94
C ASP A 93 -2.01 19.11 2.56
N GLY A 94 -3.16 18.66 2.04
CA GLY A 94 -3.64 19.02 0.70
C GLY A 94 -2.99 18.26 -0.46
N PHE A 95 -2.12 17.28 -0.17
CA PHE A 95 -1.51 16.39 -1.15
C PHE A 95 -2.15 15.01 -1.10
N THR A 96 -2.42 14.44 -2.28
CA THR A 96 -2.89 13.07 -2.43
C THR A 96 -1.70 12.13 -2.51
N ARG A 97 -1.54 11.25 -1.51
CA ARG A 97 -0.54 10.19 -1.52
C ARG A 97 -1.18 8.84 -1.76
N TRP A 98 -0.51 8.02 -2.57
CA TRP A 98 -0.94 6.67 -2.89
C TRP A 98 -0.06 5.66 -2.18
N TRP A 99 -0.68 4.70 -1.52
CA TRP A 99 0.00 3.68 -0.73
C TRP A 99 -0.39 2.30 -1.21
N ARG A 100 0.59 1.48 -1.55
CA ARG A 100 0.43 0.03 -1.69
C ARG A 100 0.58 -0.59 -0.31
N VAL A 101 -0.43 -1.30 0.14
CA VAL A 101 -0.46 -1.93 1.46
C VAL A 101 -0.55 -3.43 1.32
N VAL A 102 0.44 -4.12 1.88
CA VAL A 102 0.50 -5.58 1.92
C VAL A 102 0.29 -6.02 3.36
N THR A 103 -0.73 -6.85 3.57
CA THR A 103 -1.05 -7.43 4.87
C THR A 103 -0.74 -8.91 4.86
N SER A 104 0.05 -9.39 5.82
CA SER A 104 0.43 -10.79 5.95
C SER A 104 0.15 -11.32 7.36
N PRO A 105 -0.40 -12.53 7.52
CA PRO A 105 -0.72 -13.06 8.83
C PRO A 105 0.55 -13.59 9.50
N VAL A 106 0.66 -13.40 10.80
CA VAL A 106 1.75 -13.98 11.59
C VAL A 106 1.33 -15.37 12.06
N LEU A 107 1.79 -16.41 11.36
CA LEU A 107 1.43 -17.80 11.63
C LEU A 107 2.44 -18.54 12.54
N PRO A 108 2.01 -19.57 13.29
CA PRO A 108 0.61 -19.93 13.53
C PRO A 108 -0.06 -18.93 14.49
N ILE A 109 -1.38 -18.83 14.39
CA ILE A 109 -2.18 -17.98 15.28
C ILE A 109 -2.13 -18.54 16.71
N SER A 110 -1.79 -17.69 17.67
CA SER A 110 -1.79 -18.03 19.10
C SER A 110 -3.19 -18.16 19.66
N GLN A 111 -3.36 -18.95 20.72
CA GLN A 111 -4.59 -18.93 21.51
C GLN A 111 -4.72 -17.58 22.23
N GLY A 112 -5.82 -16.86 21.98
CA GLY A 112 -6.16 -15.60 22.66
C GLY A 112 -5.97 -14.33 21.83
N TYR A 113 -5.14 -14.35 20.80
CA TYR A 113 -5.00 -13.24 19.85
C TYR A 113 -4.33 -13.68 18.54
N ALA A 114 -4.57 -12.93 17.47
CA ALA A 114 -3.94 -13.08 16.16
C ALA A 114 -3.20 -11.80 15.78
N ARG A 115 -2.03 -11.92 15.14
CA ARG A 115 -1.25 -10.77 14.65
C ARG A 115 -1.15 -10.77 13.14
N VAL A 116 -1.13 -9.58 12.59
CA VAL A 116 -0.92 -9.30 11.17
C VAL A 116 0.19 -8.26 11.02
N ILE A 117 1.03 -8.46 10.02
CA ILE A 117 2.03 -7.51 9.57
C ILE A 117 1.39 -6.68 8.47
N ASN A 118 1.57 -5.38 8.54
CA ASN A 118 1.16 -4.44 7.52
C ASN A 118 2.41 -3.71 7.01
N THR A 119 2.73 -3.88 5.72
CA THR A 119 3.82 -3.17 5.06
C THR A 119 3.21 -2.17 4.09
N CYS A 120 3.64 -0.92 4.17
CA CYS A 120 3.13 0.17 3.36
C CYS A 120 4.26 0.74 2.51
N ILE A 121 3.99 0.92 1.23
CA ILE A 121 4.95 1.48 0.27
C ILE A 121 4.24 2.64 -0.41
N GLU A 122 4.80 3.83 -0.30
CA GLU A 122 4.30 4.96 -1.06
C GLU A 122 4.58 4.74 -2.55
N ILE A 123 3.56 4.88 -3.39
CA ILE A 123 3.60 4.71 -4.84
C ILE A 123 3.15 5.98 -5.59
N THR A 124 3.14 7.12 -4.90
CA THR A 124 2.70 8.42 -5.45
C THR A 124 3.49 8.78 -6.71
N ASP A 125 4.83 8.77 -6.64
CA ASP A 125 5.69 9.10 -7.79
C ASP A 125 5.45 8.16 -8.96
N LYS A 126 5.28 6.85 -8.69
CA LYS A 126 4.96 5.86 -9.72
C LYS A 126 3.64 6.20 -10.43
N LYS A 127 2.58 6.51 -9.68
CA LYS A 127 1.28 6.88 -10.24
C LYS A 127 1.36 8.17 -11.06
N LEU A 128 2.10 9.18 -10.58
CA LEU A 128 2.28 10.44 -11.31
C LEU A 128 3.04 10.24 -12.63
N LEU A 129 4.10 9.42 -12.63
CA LEU A 129 4.83 9.08 -13.84
C LEU A 129 3.97 8.30 -14.85
N GLU A 130 3.19 7.33 -14.38
CA GLU A 130 2.24 6.58 -15.22
C GLU A 130 1.20 7.51 -15.85
N GLN A 131 0.66 8.47 -15.10
CA GLN A 131 -0.29 9.47 -15.61
C GLN A 131 0.35 10.39 -16.66
N GLN A 132 1.55 10.90 -16.42
CA GLN A 132 2.27 11.74 -17.37
C GLN A 132 2.57 11.00 -18.68
N LEU A 133 3.00 9.73 -18.58
CA LEU A 133 3.24 8.88 -19.73
C LEU A 133 1.94 8.66 -20.54
N ASN A 134 0.83 8.39 -19.86
CA ASN A 134 -0.46 8.20 -20.51
C ASN A 134 -0.94 9.47 -21.23
N ILE A 135 -0.82 10.64 -20.59
CA ILE A 135 -1.15 11.94 -21.21
C ILE A 135 -0.28 12.19 -22.44
N SER A 136 1.04 11.93 -22.36
CA SER A 136 1.95 12.09 -23.49
C SER A 136 1.56 11.16 -24.66
N ARG A 137 1.20 9.90 -24.35
CA ARG A 137 0.75 8.92 -25.36
C ARG A 137 -0.53 9.37 -26.05
N GLN A 138 -1.53 9.83 -25.28
CA GLN A 138 -2.79 10.33 -25.82
C GLN A 138 -2.59 11.57 -26.71
N ARG A 139 -1.73 12.51 -26.29
CA ARG A 139 -1.37 13.68 -27.12
C ARG A 139 -0.69 13.27 -28.42
N PHE A 140 0.24 12.33 -28.36
CA PHE A 140 0.92 11.82 -29.55
C PHE A 140 -0.04 11.12 -30.52
N GLN A 141 -0.93 10.26 -30.00
CA GLN A 141 -1.98 9.60 -30.80
C GLN A 141 -2.89 10.62 -31.48
N ALA A 142 -3.37 11.63 -30.74
CA ALA A 142 -4.22 12.68 -31.30
C ALA A 142 -3.50 13.51 -32.38
N VAL A 143 -2.18 13.73 -32.27
CA VAL A 143 -1.41 14.42 -33.33
C VAL A 143 -1.26 13.55 -34.57
N ILE A 144 -0.98 12.26 -34.42
CA ILE A 144 -0.87 11.32 -35.55
C ILE A 144 -2.21 11.14 -36.26
N GLU A 145 -3.31 10.98 -35.52
CA GLU A 145 -4.64 10.78 -36.11
C GLU A 145 -5.10 12.03 -36.88
N ASN A 146 -4.71 13.23 -36.44
CA ASN A 146 -5.04 14.49 -37.10
C ASN A 146 -4.04 14.92 -38.20
N HIS A 147 -2.93 14.20 -38.38
CA HIS A 147 -2.02 14.37 -39.52
C HIS A 147 -1.82 13.00 -40.18
N PRO A 148 -2.61 12.64 -41.22
CA PRO A 148 -2.38 11.40 -41.94
C PRO A 148 -0.93 11.39 -42.43
N ILE A 149 -0.13 10.52 -41.83
CA ILE A 149 1.27 10.34 -42.20
C ILE A 149 1.23 9.90 -43.67
N PRO A 150 1.81 10.66 -44.62
CA PRO A 150 1.75 10.27 -46.02
C PRO A 150 2.37 8.88 -46.17
N HIS A 151 1.61 7.96 -46.79
CA HIS A 151 1.83 6.52 -46.91
C HIS A 151 3.21 6.07 -47.47
N ASN A 152 4.12 6.99 -47.78
CA ASN A 152 5.41 6.72 -48.42
C ASN A 152 6.65 7.23 -47.67
N SER A 153 6.54 7.55 -46.38
CA SER A 153 7.74 7.83 -45.58
C SER A 153 8.26 6.52 -44.96
N GLN A 154 9.58 6.32 -44.93
CA GLN A 154 10.29 5.14 -44.36
C GLN A 154 9.87 4.77 -42.91
N ALA A 155 9.05 5.59 -42.25
CA ALA A 155 8.39 5.33 -40.97
C ALA A 155 7.38 4.16 -40.98
N ALA A 156 6.86 3.74 -42.16
CA ALA A 156 5.91 2.62 -42.26
C ALA A 156 6.50 1.25 -41.85
N VAL A 157 7.84 1.10 -41.87
CA VAL A 157 8.50 -0.16 -41.53
C VAL A 157 8.50 -0.45 -40.03
N LEU A 158 8.45 0.59 -39.17
CA LEU A 158 8.38 0.43 -37.72
C LEU A 158 6.98 0.05 -37.22
N TYR A 159 5.92 0.39 -37.95
CA TYR A 159 4.55 0.08 -37.55
C TYR A 159 4.20 -1.41 -37.74
N LYS A 160 4.83 -2.08 -38.72
CA LYS A 160 4.58 -3.51 -39.00
C LYS A 160 5.19 -4.48 -37.97
N VAL A 161 6.22 -4.06 -37.25
CA VAL A 161 6.86 -4.88 -36.20
C VAL A 161 5.96 -5.03 -34.96
N PHE A 162 5.04 -4.09 -34.73
CA PHE A 162 4.14 -4.11 -33.57
C PHE A 162 2.83 -4.89 -33.78
N GLU A 163 2.41 -5.14 -35.02
CA GLU A 163 1.20 -5.95 -35.29
C GLU A 163 1.48 -7.46 -35.38
N ASP A 164 2.67 -7.87 -35.86
CA ASP A 164 3.01 -9.29 -36.07
C ASP A 164 3.60 -10.02 -34.83
N SER A 165 3.55 -9.40 -33.63
CA SER A 165 4.04 -10.00 -32.38
C SER A 165 2.93 -10.55 -31.47
N ARG A 166 1.74 -10.87 -32.03
CA ARG A 166 0.68 -11.62 -31.34
C ARG A 166 0.55 -13.03 -31.88
#